data_AF-A0A2E9X8Z9-F1
#
_entry.id   AF-A0A2E9X8Z9-F1
#
_cell.length_a   1.000
_cell.length_b   1.000
_cell.length_c   1.000
_cell.angle_alpha   90.00
_cell.angle_beta   90.00
_cell.angle_gamma   90.00
#
_symmetry.space_group_name_H-M   'P 1'
#
loop_
_entity.id
_entity.type
_entity.pdbx_description
1 polymer ?
#
loop_
_entity_poly.entity_id
_entity_poly.type
_entity_poly.pdbx_seq_one_letter_code
_entity_poly.pdbx_strand_id
1 'polypeptide(L)'
;MPIGTVKWFNPQKGFGFIAPEDGSDDAFVHISAVEEANLPTLNEGQKVEYELAEGRNGKFAAQNLSLAEGPSEGPSEEPSEEPSEEPSEEPSEEPSEEPSEEPSEEPRA
;
A
#
# COMPACT_ATOMS: atom_id res chain seq x y z
N MET A 1 -0.81 -13.93 23.31
CA MET A 1 0.29 -13.17 22.69
C MET A 1 0.41 -11.87 23.48
N PRO A 2 1.61 -11.35 23.76
CA PRO A 2 1.73 -10.03 24.39
C PRO A 2 1.12 -8.96 23.48
N ILE A 3 0.41 -8.02 24.10
CA ILE A 3 -0.19 -6.88 23.43
C ILE A 3 0.66 -5.66 23.80
N GLY A 4 0.78 -4.71 22.88
CA GLY A 4 1.55 -3.50 23.15
C GLY A 4 1.09 -2.36 22.29
N THR A 5 1.41 -1.18 22.77
CA THR A 5 1.11 0.07 22.11
C THR A 5 2.33 0.49 21.30
N VAL A 6 2.16 0.70 20.00
CA VAL A 6 3.23 1.18 19.13
C VAL A 6 3.68 2.56 19.65
N LYS A 7 4.91 2.66 20.14
CA LYS A 7 5.42 3.93 20.66
C LYS A 7 5.83 4.86 19.54
N TRP A 8 6.38 4.30 18.46
CA TRP A 8 6.63 4.97 17.20
C TRP A 8 7.06 3.92 16.16
N PHE A 9 6.77 4.19 14.89
CA PHE A 9 7.22 3.35 13.77
C PHE A 9 7.65 4.24 12.61
N ASN A 10 8.81 3.96 12.02
CA ASN A 10 9.31 4.69 10.87
C ASN A 10 9.34 3.80 9.62
N PRO A 11 8.33 3.88 8.73
CA PRO A 11 8.28 3.06 7.52
C PRO A 11 9.43 3.35 6.55
N GLN A 12 9.99 4.57 6.55
CA GLN A 12 11.12 4.91 5.68
C GLN A 12 12.42 4.24 6.12
N LYS A 13 12.63 4.11 7.44
CA LYS A 13 13.79 3.39 7.98
C LYS A 13 13.55 1.89 8.13
N GLY A 14 12.28 1.46 8.13
CA GLY A 14 11.89 0.08 8.27
C GLY A 14 12.05 -0.49 9.67
N PHE A 15 11.94 0.33 10.71
CA PHE A 15 11.94 -0.15 12.10
C PHE A 15 11.16 0.78 13.03
N GLY A 16 10.80 0.26 14.20
CA GLY A 16 10.10 1.00 15.24
C GLY A 16 10.24 0.34 16.61
N PHE A 17 9.48 0.85 17.56
CA PHE A 17 9.40 0.31 18.91
C PHE A 17 7.95 0.21 19.39
N ILE A 18 7.67 -0.90 20.07
CA ILE A 18 6.37 -1.18 20.67
C ILE A 18 6.59 -1.22 22.18
N ALA A 19 5.76 -0.46 22.91
CA ALA A 19 5.73 -0.49 24.37
C ALA A 19 4.77 -1.63 24.82
N PRO A 20 5.28 -2.71 25.43
CA PRO A 20 4.44 -3.77 25.97
C PRO A 20 3.52 -3.23 27.07
N GLU A 21 2.28 -3.72 27.13
CA GLU A 21 1.42 -3.42 28.30
C GLU A 21 1.82 -4.22 29.56
N ASP A 22 2.62 -5.28 29.38
CA ASP A 22 3.21 -6.09 30.46
C ASP A 22 4.25 -5.30 31.29
N GLY A 23 4.67 -4.12 30.81
CA GLY A 23 5.68 -3.29 31.48
C GLY A 23 7.11 -3.77 31.28
N SER A 24 7.33 -4.69 30.33
CA SER A 24 8.65 -5.14 29.90
C SER A 24 9.39 -4.07 29.07
N ASP A 25 10.65 -4.34 28.73
CA ASP A 25 11.47 -3.45 27.89
C ASP A 25 10.84 -3.17 26.51
N ASP A 26 11.15 -2.01 25.93
CA ASP A 26 10.62 -1.62 24.61
C ASP A 26 10.98 -2.69 23.55
N ALA A 27 9.97 -3.25 22.90
CA ALA A 27 10.14 -4.31 21.91
C ALA A 27 10.58 -3.72 20.57
N PHE A 28 11.71 -4.21 20.04
CA PHE A 28 12.20 -3.76 18.74
C PHE A 28 11.41 -4.43 17.62
N VAL A 29 10.83 -3.64 16.72
CA VAL A 29 10.09 -4.16 15.55
C VAL A 29 10.81 -3.79 14.26
N HIS A 30 10.96 -4.76 13.35
CA HIS A 30 11.54 -4.59 12.02
C HIS A 30 10.45 -4.64 10.95
N ILE A 31 10.63 -3.91 9.84
CA ILE A 31 9.68 -3.92 8.71
C ILE A 31 9.45 -5.33 8.17
N SER A 32 10.46 -6.20 8.20
CA SER A 32 10.30 -7.60 7.81
C SER A 32 9.20 -8.30 8.61
N ALA A 33 9.10 -8.06 9.92
CA ALA A 33 8.02 -8.63 10.73
C ALA A 33 6.64 -8.06 10.37
N VAL A 34 6.59 -6.78 9.93
CA VAL A 34 5.37 -6.09 9.50
C VAL A 34 4.92 -6.62 8.13
N GLU A 35 5.86 -6.84 7.22
CA GLU A 35 5.65 -7.43 5.91
C GLU A 35 5.20 -8.89 6.01
N GLU A 36 5.80 -9.68 6.91
CA GLU A 36 5.38 -11.07 7.20
C GLU A 36 3.96 -11.14 7.77
N ALA A 37 3.57 -10.12 8.55
CA ALA A 37 2.21 -9.96 9.05
C ALA A 37 1.20 -9.51 7.98
N ASN A 38 1.65 -9.23 6.75
CA ASN A 38 0.84 -8.65 5.67
C ASN A 38 0.17 -7.33 6.10
N LEU A 39 0.81 -6.58 7.00
CA LEU A 39 0.34 -5.28 7.46
C LEU A 39 1.01 -4.18 6.63
N PRO A 40 0.29 -3.11 6.22
CA PRO A 40 0.89 -2.04 5.44
C PRO A 40 1.84 -1.17 6.29
N THR A 41 1.50 -0.93 7.56
CA THR A 41 2.27 -0.08 8.48
C THR A 41 1.70 -0.18 9.91
N LEU A 42 2.50 0.24 10.90
CA LEU A 42 2.07 0.41 12.29
C LEU A 42 1.87 1.90 12.60
N ASN A 43 0.73 2.23 13.22
CA ASN A 43 0.42 3.61 13.61
C ASN A 43 0.84 3.86 15.06
N GLU A 44 1.41 5.04 15.36
CA GLU A 44 1.76 5.43 16.73
C GLU A 44 0.50 5.48 17.62
N GLY A 45 0.58 4.90 18.82
CA GLY A 45 -0.54 4.78 19.75
C GLY A 45 -1.51 3.63 19.45
N GLN A 46 -1.29 2.87 18.37
CA GLN A 46 -2.13 1.73 18.03
C GLN A 46 -1.77 0.50 18.87
N LYS A 47 -2.78 -0.27 19.29
CA LYS A 47 -2.59 -1.56 19.95
C LYS A 47 -2.41 -2.67 18.93
N VAL A 48 -1.32 -3.39 19.07
CA VAL A 48 -1.01 -4.55 18.24
C VAL A 48 -0.59 -5.72 19.11
N GLU A 49 -1.00 -6.91 18.69
CA GLU A 49 -0.49 -8.17 19.21
C GLU A 49 0.82 -8.47 18.51
N TYR A 50 1.79 -8.97 19.26
CA TYR A 50 3.08 -9.38 18.73
C TYR A 50 3.63 -10.52 19.58
N GLU A 51 4.68 -11.16 19.11
CA GLU A 51 5.44 -12.14 19.89
C GLU A 51 6.84 -11.60 20.18
N LEU A 52 7.19 -11.57 21.47
CA LEU A 52 8.55 -11.30 21.92
C LEU A 52 9.40 -12.55 21.69
N ALA A 53 10.33 -12.46 20.75
CA ALA A 53 11.33 -13.49 20.54
C ALA A 53 12.70 -13.00 21.03
N GLU A 54 13.40 -13.84 21.79
CA GLU A 54 14.80 -13.60 22.17
C GLU A 54 15.69 -13.71 20.93
N GLY A 55 16.11 -12.56 20.40
CA GLY A 55 17.01 -12.50 19.25
C GLY A 55 18.40 -13.01 19.60
N ARG A 56 19.15 -13.44 18.57
CA ARG A 56 20.53 -13.96 18.67
C ARG A 56 21.54 -13.00 19.33
N ASN A 57 21.15 -11.73 19.49
CA ASN A 57 21.96 -10.67 20.09
C ASN A 57 21.55 -10.32 21.54
N GLY A 58 20.74 -11.16 22.19
CA GLY A 58 20.32 -10.97 23.59
C GLY A 58 19.30 -9.85 23.79
N LYS A 59 18.56 -9.51 22.74
CA LYS A 59 17.53 -8.45 22.74
C LYS A 59 16.22 -8.99 22.20
N PHE A 60 15.13 -8.52 22.78
CA PHE A 60 13.79 -8.93 22.40
C PHE A 60 13.36 -8.26 21.09
N ALA A 61 12.94 -9.07 20.12
CA ALA A 61 12.41 -8.62 18.84
C ALA A 61 10.93 -9.00 18.75
N ALA A 62 10.10 -8.07 18.31
CA ALA A 62 8.70 -8.32 18.01
C ALA A 62 8.59 -9.02 16.64
N GLN A 63 7.95 -10.19 16.63
CA GLN A 63 7.63 -10.98 15.43
C GLN A 63 6.13 -11.32 15.43
N ASN A 64 5.59 -11.84 14.32
CA ASN A 64 4.16 -12.17 14.18
C ASN A 64 3.23 -11.03 14.63
N LEU A 65 3.34 -9.86 14.01
CA LEU A 65 2.49 -8.72 14.34
C LEU A 65 1.04 -9.00 13.90
N SER A 66 0.08 -8.60 14.71
CA SER A 66 -1.34 -8.66 14.37
C SER A 66 -2.08 -7.46 14.95
N LEU A 67 -3.13 -7.02 14.29
CA LEU A 67 -3.99 -5.95 14.80
C LEU A 67 -4.86 -6.52 15.92
N ALA A 68 -4.50 -6.22 17.17
CA ALA A 68 -5.27 -6.62 18.37
C ALA A 68 -6.70 -6.03 18.36
N GLU A 69 -6.82 -4.88 17.70
CA GLU A 69 -8.08 -4.21 17.39
C GLU A 69 -8.18 -4.27 15.86
N GLY A 70 -8.78 -5.34 15.35
CA GLY A 70 -8.95 -5.49 13.91
C GLY A 70 -9.70 -4.27 13.36
N PRO A 71 -9.32 -3.73 12.19
CA PRO A 71 -10.25 -2.91 11.45
C PRO A 71 -11.45 -3.81 11.19
N SER A 72 -12.53 -3.58 11.93
CA SER A 72 -13.89 -3.81 11.43
C SER A 72 -14.19 -2.79 10.33
N GLU A 73 -13.29 -2.72 9.36
CA GLU A 73 -13.42 -2.19 8.00
C GLU A 73 -12.74 -3.31 7.21
N GLY A 74 -13.40 -4.48 7.12
CA GLY A 74 -14.21 -4.75 5.95
C GLY A 74 -13.32 -4.68 4.71
N PRO A 75 -13.05 -5.78 3.98
CA PRO A 75 -13.12 -5.59 2.54
C PRO A 75 -14.53 -5.01 2.33
N SER A 76 -14.62 -3.72 2.03
CA SER A 76 -15.80 -3.18 1.38
C SER A 76 -16.04 -4.10 0.18
N GLU A 77 -16.99 -5.02 0.38
CA GLU A 77 -17.64 -5.87 -0.60
C GLU A 77 -16.82 -6.19 -1.87
N GLU A 78 -16.21 -7.38 -1.91
CA GLU A 78 -16.55 -8.27 -3.03
C GLU A 78 -18.02 -8.70 -2.82
N PRO A 79 -18.83 -9.13 -3.81
CA PRO A 79 -18.76 -9.05 -5.29
C PRO A 79 -20.16 -8.84 -5.95
N SER A 80 -20.37 -7.82 -6.79
CA SER A 80 -21.57 -7.67 -7.66
C SER A 80 -21.28 -6.57 -8.69
N GLU A 81 -21.65 -6.61 -9.96
CA GLU A 81 -22.69 -7.35 -10.65
C GLU A 81 -22.29 -7.42 -12.14
N GLU A 82 -22.75 -8.47 -12.81
CA GLU A 82 -22.44 -8.87 -14.18
C GLU A 82 -23.10 -7.94 -15.27
N PRO A 83 -23.57 -8.45 -16.43
CA PRO A 83 -22.90 -8.37 -17.73
C PRO A 83 -23.77 -7.63 -18.75
N SER A 84 -23.29 -6.68 -19.54
CA SER A 84 -24.14 -6.13 -20.62
C SER A 84 -23.34 -5.61 -21.81
N GLU A 85 -23.55 -6.33 -22.91
CA GLU A 85 -23.73 -5.84 -24.29
C GLU A 85 -22.53 -5.09 -24.90
N GLU A 86 -21.70 -5.72 -25.75
CA GLU A 86 -21.93 -5.99 -27.20
C GLU A 86 -22.26 -4.75 -28.05
N PRO A 87 -22.04 -4.74 -29.37
CA PRO A 87 -20.90 -5.19 -30.18
C PRO A 87 -20.51 -4.07 -31.20
N SER A 88 -19.85 -4.45 -32.30
CA SER A 88 -19.73 -3.71 -33.58
C SER A 88 -18.49 -2.79 -33.72
N GLU A 89 -17.54 -3.11 -34.62
CA GLU A 89 -17.62 -2.80 -36.08
C GLU A 89 -17.69 -1.27 -36.27
N GLU A 90 -16.79 -0.55 -36.95
CA GLU A 90 -15.95 -0.80 -38.15
C GLU A 90 -14.85 0.32 -38.23
N PRO A 91 -14.27 0.66 -39.41
CA PRO A 91 -13.12 0.01 -40.02
C PRO A 91 -11.96 0.99 -40.25
N SER A 92 -10.85 0.44 -40.72
CA SER A 92 -9.70 1.15 -41.28
C SER A 92 -10.08 2.21 -42.32
N GLU A 93 -9.51 3.40 -42.23
CA GLU A 93 -9.23 4.24 -43.41
C GLU A 93 -8.09 5.22 -43.10
N GLU A 94 -6.86 4.78 -43.39
CA GLU A 94 -5.82 5.65 -43.96
C GLU A 94 -5.98 5.63 -45.50
N PRO A 95 -5.33 6.49 -46.30
CA PRO A 95 -4.71 7.80 -46.06
C PRO A 95 -5.20 8.81 -47.12
N SER A 96 -4.50 9.95 -47.25
CA SER A 96 -4.44 10.86 -48.41
C SER A 96 -5.18 12.18 -48.19
N GLU A 97 -4.43 13.27 -48.11
CA GLU A 97 -4.50 14.29 -49.15
C GLU A 97 -3.28 15.20 -49.05
N GLU A 98 -2.50 15.18 -50.13
CA GLU A 98 -1.47 16.16 -50.45
C GLU A 98 -2.10 17.56 -50.54
N PRO A 99 -1.52 18.62 -49.94
CA PRO A 99 -1.85 19.96 -50.38
C PRO A 99 -1.10 20.23 -51.68
N SER A 100 -1.71 19.87 -52.80
CA SER A 100 -1.39 20.48 -54.10
C SER A 100 -1.89 21.92 -54.15
N GLU A 101 -1.10 22.73 -54.86
CA GLU A 101 -1.46 24.01 -55.48
C GLU A 101 -1.45 25.30 -54.63
N GLU A 102 -0.36 26.05 -54.83
CA GLU A 102 -0.40 27.49 -55.10
C GLU A 102 -1.56 27.83 -56.05
N PRO A 103 -2.21 29.00 -55.86
CA PRO A 103 -2.07 29.98 -56.93
C PRO A 103 -1.90 31.43 -56.44
N SER A 104 -1.02 32.11 -57.18
CA SER A 104 -1.21 33.43 -57.78
C SER A 104 -1.37 34.69 -56.92
N GLU A 105 -0.43 35.60 -57.19
CA GLU A 105 -0.63 37.04 -57.40
C GLU A 105 -1.27 37.86 -56.27
N GLU A 106 -0.43 38.63 -55.57
CA GLU A 106 -0.34 40.10 -55.71
C GLU A 106 0.52 40.64 -54.55
N PRO A 107 1.49 41.53 -54.82
CA PRO A 107 1.56 42.70 -53.96
C PRO A 107 1.54 43.99 -54.77
N ARG A 108 0.54 44.80 -54.44
CA ARG A 108 0.39 46.20 -54.85
C ARG A 108 1.69 46.98 -54.62
N ALA A 109 2.12 47.72 -55.64
CA ALA A 109 2.74 49.03 -55.51
C ALA A 109 2.57 49.81 -56.82
#